data_AF-A0A6I6UC01-F1
#
_entry.id   AF-A0A6I6UC01-F1
#
_cell.length_a   1.000
_cell.length_b   1.000
_cell.length_c   1.000
_cell.angle_alpha   90.00
_cell.angle_beta   90.00
_cell.angle_gamma   90.00
#
_symmetry.space_group_name_H-M   'P 1'
#
loop_
_entity.id
_entity.type
_entity.pdbx_description
1 polymer ?
#
loop_
_entity_poly.entity_id
_entity_poly.type
_entity_poly.pdbx_seq_one_letter_code
_entity_poly.pdbx_strand_id
1 'polypeptide(L)' 'MEIPLIILGALFGLLFFYMIIERAVRDGINNSAIGQYLDEKHGVKKPQGDEDLYDDTFKGE' A
#
# COMPACT_ATOMS: atom_id res chain seq x y z
N MET A 1 -32.27 22.37 0.97
CA MET A 1 -30.93 22.46 0.33
C MET A 1 -29.86 21.71 1.14
N GLU A 2 -30.18 20.57 1.75
CA GLU A 2 -29.19 19.83 2.58
C GLU A 2 -28.74 18.52 1.94
N ILE A 3 -29.53 17.98 1.00
CA ILE A 3 -29.20 16.77 0.25
C ILE A 3 -27.83 16.87 -0.45
N PRO A 4 -27.45 17.97 -1.11
CA PRO A 4 -26.12 18.07 -1.75
C PRO A 4 -24.98 18.00 -0.73
N LEU A 5 -25.13 18.61 0.45
CA LEU A 5 -24.13 18.58 1.51
C LEU A 5 -24.00 17.20 2.14
N ILE A 6 -25.12 16.50 2.34
CA ILE A 6 -25.15 15.12 2.85
C ILE A 6 -24.45 14.18 1.87
N ILE A 7 -24.74 14.31 0.57
CA ILE A 7 -24.10 13.50 -0.48
C ILE A 7 -22.59 13.77 -0.50
N LEU A 8 -22.18 15.04 -0.44
CA LEU A 8 -20.77 15.42 -0.44
C LEU A 8 -20.04 14.84 0.80
N GLY A 9 -20.64 14.95 1.98
CA GLY A 9 -20.10 14.37 3.21
C GLY A 9 -19.98 12.85 3.13
N ALA A 10 -20.98 12.17 2.57
CA ALA A 10 -20.92 10.71 2.36
C ALA A 10 -19.80 10.30 1.40
N LEU A 11 -19.57 11.06 0.32
CA LEU A 11 -18.48 10.79 -0.62
C LEU A 11 -17.11 10.93 0.04
N PHE A 12 -16.90 12.01 0.80
CA PHE A 12 -15.64 12.18 1.56
C PHE A 12 -15.47 11.09 2.61
N GLY A 13 -16.51 10.76 3.36
CA GLY A 13 -16.47 9.68 4.35
C GLY A 13 -16.11 8.33 3.72
N LEU A 14 -16.70 8.01 2.57
CA LEU A 14 -16.40 6.79 1.83
C LEU A 14 -14.94 6.76 1.34
N LEU A 15 -14.42 7.91 0.87
CA LEU A 15 -13.03 8.03 0.45
C LEU A 15 -12.05 7.76 1.61
N PHE A 16 -12.28 8.39 2.77
CA PHE A 16 -11.47 8.14 3.96
C PHE A 16 -11.56 6.69 4.43
N PHE A 17 -12.77 6.12 4.44
CA PHE A 17 -12.98 4.73 4.81
C PHE A 17 -12.25 3.76 3.88
N TYR A 18 -12.32 4.00 2.57
CA TYR A 18 -11.56 3.26 1.58
C TYR A 18 -10.06 3.35 1.86
N MET A 19 -9.53 4.54 2.14
CA MET A 19 -8.10 4.74 2.41
C MET A 19 -7.65 3.99 3.67
N ILE A 20 -8.47 3.96 4.73
CA ILE A 20 -8.17 3.21 5.96
C ILE A 20 -8.15 1.71 5.67
N ILE A 21 -9.17 1.19 4.97
CA ILE A 21 -9.20 -0.24 4.61
C ILE A 21 -8.03 -0.57 3.69
N GLU A 22 -7.78 0.22 2.67
CA GLU A 22 -6.67 0.01 1.74
C GLU A 22 -5.35 -0.03 2.50
N ARG A 23 -5.12 0.91 3.42
CA ARG A 23 -3.90 0.94 4.22
C ARG A 23 -3.82 -0.26 5.16
N ALA A 24 -4.90 -0.62 5.84
CA ALA A 24 -4.94 -1.77 6.75
C ALA A 24 -4.76 -3.11 6.00
N VAL A 25 -5.34 -3.22 4.80
CA VAL A 25 -5.21 -4.38 3.92
C VAL A 25 -3.83 -4.41 3.28
N ARG A 26 -3.31 -3.28 2.81
CA ARG A 26 -1.97 -3.17 2.23
C ARG A 26 -0.95 -3.44 3.31
N ASP A 27 -0.85 -2.64 4.37
CA ASP A 27 0.13 -2.86 5.44
C ASP A 27 -0.07 -4.20 6.17
N GLY A 28 -1.33 -4.63 6.34
CA GLY A 28 -1.66 -5.92 6.95
C GLY A 28 -1.26 -7.10 6.08
N ILE A 29 -1.77 -7.19 4.84
CA ILE A 29 -1.44 -8.29 3.92
C ILE A 29 0.05 -8.24 3.60
N ASN A 30 0.60 -7.09 3.20
CA ASN A 30 1.99 -6.89 2.80
C ASN A 30 3.01 -7.26 3.90
N ASN A 31 2.58 -7.28 5.17
CA ASN A 31 3.39 -7.67 6.33
C ASN A 31 2.92 -9.00 6.99
N SER A 32 1.89 -9.64 6.44
CA SER A 32 1.39 -10.95 6.92
C SER A 32 2.06 -12.11 6.18
N ALA A 33 2.03 -13.29 6.81
CA ALA A 33 2.50 -14.54 6.20
C ALA A 33 1.81 -14.86 4.86
N ILE A 34 0.55 -14.43 4.68
CA ILE A 34 -0.19 -14.64 3.42
C ILE A 34 0.29 -13.69 2.32
N GLY A 35 0.59 -12.43 2.64
CA GLY A 35 1.16 -11.52 1.65
C GLY A 35 2.58 -11.91 1.26
N GLN A 36 3.42 -12.30 2.24
CA GLN A 36 4.74 -12.87 1.94
C GLN A 36 4.63 -14.14 1.09
N TYR A 37 3.69 -15.03 1.39
CA TYR A 37 3.43 -16.24 0.59
C TYR A 37 2.97 -15.91 -0.84
N LEU A 38 2.16 -14.87 -1.03
CA LEU A 38 1.76 -14.40 -2.37
C LEU A 38 2.93 -13.74 -3.12
N ASP A 39 3.76 -12.96 -2.44
CA ASP A 39 4.97 -12.33 -3.01
C ASP A 39 5.96 -13.39 -3.51
N GLU A 40 6.21 -14.42 -2.69
CA GLU A 40 7.11 -15.54 -3.01
C GLU A 40 6.65 -16.32 -4.23
N LYS A 41 5.33 -16.47 -4.40
CA LYS A 41 4.74 -17.27 -5.47
C LYS A 41 4.58 -16.52 -6.79
N HIS A 42 4.43 -15.20 -6.75
CA HIS A 42 4.19 -14.37 -7.94
C HIS A 42 5.40 -13.53 -8.38
N GLY A 43 6.53 -13.55 -7.65
CA GLY A 43 7.79 -12.95 -8.10
C GLY A 43 7.77 -11.43 -8.26
N VAL A 44 6.71 -10.77 -7.80
CA VAL A 44 6.60 -9.32 -7.84
C VAL A 44 7.37 -8.79 -6.64
N LYS A 45 8.68 -8.57 -6.84
CA LYS A 45 9.47 -7.74 -5.93
C LYS A 45 8.71 -6.43 -5.76
N LYS A 46 8.26 -6.17 -4.54
CA LYS A 46 7.77 -4.84 -4.16
C LYS A 46 8.87 -3.86 -4.58
N PRO A 47 8.56 -2.72 -5.22
CA PRO A 47 9.51 -1.62 -5.23
C PRO A 47 9.76 -1.27 -3.77
N GLN A 48 10.86 -1.77 -3.22
CA GLN A 48 11.43 -1.28 -1.98
C GLN A 48 11.76 0.18 -2.29
N GLY A 49 11.14 1.08 -1.53
CA GLY A 49 11.41 2.49 -1.69
C GLY A 49 12.89 2.71 -1.44
N ASP A 50 13.56 3.27 -2.43
CA ASP A 50 14.74 4.14 -2.41
C ASP A 50 15.92 3.83 -1.48
N GLU A 51 15.97 2.68 -0.78
CA GLU A 51 17.01 2.34 0.20
C GLU A 51 18.06 1.39 -0.37
N ASP A 52 17.73 0.66 -1.44
CA ASP A 52 18.61 -0.29 -2.11
C ASP A 52 19.42 0.32 -3.28
N LEU A 53 19.28 1.64 -3.54
CA LEU A 53 20.03 2.34 -4.59
C LEU A 53 21.46 2.76 -4.18
N TYR A 54 21.88 2.50 -2.94
CA TYR A 54 23.18 2.98 -2.42
C TYR A 54 24.22 1.90 -2.06
N ASP A 55 23.90 0.60 -2.09
CA ASP A 55 24.80 -0.42 -1.50
C ASP A 55 25.37 -1.47 -2.46
N ASP A 56 25.34 -1.26 -3.79
CA ASP A 56 25.91 -2.22 -4.74
C ASP A 56 26.77 -1.58 -5.84
N THR A 57 27.49 -0.50 -5.51
CA THR A 57 28.64 -0.06 -6.31
C THR A 57 29.83 0.08 -5.38
N PHE A 58 30.97 -0.52 -5.74
CA PHE A 58 32.23 -0.62 -4.97
C PHE A 58 32.46 -1.89 -4.13
N LYS A 59 32.39 -3.05 -4.78
CA LYS A 59 33.51 -4.01 -4.68
C LYS A 59 34.04 -4.29 -6.08
N GLY A 60 34.96 -3.44 -6.50
CA GLY A 60 35.86 -3.74 -7.60
C GLY A 60 36.79 -4.88 -7.20
N GLU A 61 36.92 -5.82 -8.13
CA GLU A 61 38.08 -6.65 -8.51
C GLU A 61 39.14 -6.96 -7.45
#